data_AF-A0A3D8X8S6-F1
#
_entry.id   AF-A0A3D8X8S6-F1
#
_cell.length_a   1.000
_cell.length_b   1.000
_cell.length_c   1.000
_cell.angle_alpha   90.00
_cell.angle_beta   90.00
_cell.angle_gamma   90.00
#
_symmetry.space_group_name_H-M   'P 1'
#
loop_
_entity.id
_entity.type
_entity.pdbx_description
1 polymer ?
#
loop_
_entity_poly.entity_id
_entity_poly.type
_entity_poly.pdbx_seq_one_letter_code
_entity_poly.pdbx_strand_id
1 'polypeptide(L)'
;MGKSKNWMDAYVSKVSGKHFELVSVQIVIDSFIDMLNVKLNENQQPEVEFIKEESKISFPDCSVFLKFQGSILSLSKVLKSNNQVAGGIKIFDTGLAYQLKTGSKLIEEVETIPEALDKALSYLLVELK
;
A
#
# COMPACT_ATOMS: atom_id res chain seq x y z
N MET A 1 4.45 1.97 -15.31
CA MET A 1 4.13 3.40 -15.55
C MET A 1 2.64 3.59 -15.35
N GLY A 2 2.22 4.23 -14.27
CA GLY A 2 0.80 4.52 -14.02
C GLY A 2 0.31 5.63 -14.93
N LYS A 3 -0.89 5.49 -15.51
CA LYS A 3 -1.59 6.62 -16.16
C LYS A 3 -2.16 7.52 -15.05
N SER A 4 -2.04 8.83 -15.20
CA SER A 4 -2.74 9.78 -14.34
C SER A 4 -4.25 9.58 -14.47
N LYS A 5 -4.99 9.68 -13.36
CA LYS A 5 -6.45 9.51 -13.36
C LYS A 5 -7.09 10.68 -14.10
N ASN A 6 -7.85 10.39 -15.15
CA ASN A 6 -8.68 11.40 -15.81
C ASN A 6 -10.09 11.41 -15.18
N TRP A 7 -10.88 12.45 -15.48
CA TRP A 7 -12.22 12.60 -14.91
C TRP A 7 -13.20 11.50 -15.35
N MET A 8 -12.99 10.84 -16.49
CA MET A 8 -13.83 9.73 -16.95
C MET A 8 -13.61 8.50 -16.07
N ASP A 9 -12.36 8.17 -15.75
CA ASP A 9 -12.01 7.09 -14.83
C ASP A 9 -12.59 7.37 -13.43
N ALA A 10 -12.46 8.61 -12.96
CA ALA A 10 -13.04 9.06 -11.70
C ALA A 10 -14.58 8.87 -11.67
N TYR A 11 -15.24 9.22 -12.77
CA TYR A 11 -16.68 9.06 -12.91
C TYR A 11 -17.09 7.59 -12.90
N VAL A 12 -16.40 6.72 -13.64
CA VAL A 12 -16.64 5.28 -13.66
C VAL A 12 -16.45 4.66 -12.28
N SER A 13 -15.38 4.99 -11.56
CA SER A 13 -15.15 4.54 -10.18
C SER A 13 -16.26 5.00 -9.24
N LYS A 14 -16.69 6.26 -9.34
CA LYS A 14 -17.78 6.81 -8.53
C LYS A 14 -19.10 6.06 -8.74
N VAL A 15 -19.51 5.79 -9.98
CA VAL A 15 -20.79 5.12 -10.26
C VAL A 15 -20.75 3.62 -9.99
N SER A 16 -19.59 2.98 -10.17
CA SER A 16 -19.43 1.54 -9.95
C SER A 16 -19.09 1.17 -8.51
N GLY A 17 -18.64 2.12 -7.70
CA GLY A 17 -18.05 1.88 -6.38
C GLY A 17 -16.70 1.16 -6.42
N LYS A 18 -16.14 0.93 -7.62
CA LYS A 18 -14.85 0.25 -7.84
C LYS A 18 -13.74 1.29 -7.91
N HIS A 19 -13.18 1.59 -6.75
CA HIS A 19 -12.10 2.57 -6.59
C HIS A 19 -10.70 1.96 -6.71
N PHE A 20 -10.54 0.77 -6.17
CA PHE A 20 -9.33 -0.02 -6.31
C PHE A 20 -9.63 -1.26 -7.14
N GLU A 21 -8.88 -1.43 -8.22
CA GLU A 21 -8.78 -2.72 -8.88
C GLU A 21 -7.78 -3.57 -8.11
N LEU A 22 -8.28 -4.59 -7.40
CA LEU A 22 -7.46 -5.46 -6.55
C LEU A 22 -6.27 -6.05 -7.33
N VAL A 23 -6.52 -6.51 -8.55
CA VAL A 23 -5.49 -7.07 -9.43
C VAL A 23 -4.39 -6.04 -9.71
N SER A 24 -4.77 -4.80 -10.00
CA SER A 24 -3.83 -3.70 -10.27
C SER A 24 -2.98 -3.37 -9.03
N VAL A 25 -3.57 -3.38 -7.84
CA VAL A 25 -2.82 -3.19 -6.58
C VAL A 25 -1.88 -4.37 -6.31
N GLN A 26 -2.32 -5.60 -6.52
CA GLN A 26 -1.50 -6.80 -6.33
C GLN A 26 -0.29 -6.83 -7.27
N ILE A 27 -0.46 -6.48 -8.55
CA ILE A 27 0.65 -6.39 -9.52
C ILE A 27 1.71 -5.40 -9.06
N VAL A 28 1.29 -4.26 -8.52
CA VAL A 28 2.22 -3.25 -8.00
C VAL A 28 2.97 -3.76 -6.77
N ILE A 29 2.27 -4.42 -5.84
CA ILE A 29 2.89 -5.01 -4.64
C ILE A 29 3.90 -6.10 -5.04
N ASP A 30 3.52 -7.01 -5.95
CA ASP A 30 4.40 -8.07 -6.44
C ASP A 30 5.69 -7.44 -7.01
N SER A 31 5.56 -6.41 -7.87
CA SER A 31 6.71 -5.70 -8.43
C SER A 31 7.61 -5.03 -7.38
N PHE A 32 7.03 -4.50 -6.30
CA PHE A 32 7.81 -3.89 -5.22
C PHE A 32 8.57 -4.92 -4.40
N ILE A 33 7.96 -6.07 -4.14
CA ILE A 33 8.59 -7.17 -3.40
C ILE A 33 9.74 -7.76 -4.21
N ASP A 34 9.55 -7.99 -5.50
CA ASP A 34 10.62 -8.46 -6.39
C ASP A 34 11.83 -7.53 -6.33
N MET A 35 11.60 -6.21 -6.47
CA MET A 35 12.67 -5.20 -6.37
C MET A 35 13.33 -5.17 -4.99
N LEU A 36 12.57 -5.33 -3.91
CA LEU A 36 13.09 -5.31 -2.55
C LEU A 36 13.91 -6.56 -2.24
N ASN A 37 13.45 -7.74 -2.68
CA ASN A 37 14.15 -9.00 -2.48
C ASN A 37 15.50 -9.05 -3.19
N VAL A 38 15.64 -8.41 -4.36
CA VAL A 38 16.96 -8.23 -5.00
C VAL A 38 17.92 -7.53 -4.02
N LYS A 39 17.50 -6.42 -3.40
CA LYS A 39 18.33 -5.65 -2.46
C LYS A 39 18.57 -6.39 -1.15
N LEU A 40 17.60 -7.14 -0.63
CA LEU A 40 17.76 -7.92 0.60
C LEU A 40 18.74 -9.09 0.40
N ASN A 41 18.66 -9.76 -0.75
CA ASN A 41 19.56 -10.85 -1.11
C ASN A 41 21.02 -10.37 -1.26
N GLU A 42 21.25 -9.18 -1.81
CA GLU A 42 22.57 -8.53 -1.82
C GLU A 42 23.14 -8.33 -0.40
N ASN A 43 22.28 -8.21 0.61
CA ASN A 43 22.64 -7.97 2.01
C ASN A 43 22.45 -9.20 2.92
N GLN A 44 22.22 -10.39 2.35
CA GLN A 44 22.00 -11.65 3.07
C GLN A 44 20.86 -11.56 4.11
N GLN A 45 19.84 -10.76 3.83
CA GLN A 45 18.66 -10.61 4.69
C GLN A 45 17.55 -11.58 4.27
N PRO A 46 16.63 -11.96 5.18
CA PRO A 46 15.48 -12.79 4.83
C PRO A 46 14.58 -12.09 3.79
N GLU A 47 14.01 -12.89 2.88
CA GLU A 47 13.12 -12.39 1.84
C GLU A 47 11.78 -11.90 2.40
N VAL A 48 11.16 -11.01 1.63
CA VAL A 48 9.80 -10.49 1.83
C VAL A 48 8.84 -11.30 0.96
N GLU A 49 7.67 -11.59 1.50
CA GLU A 49 6.64 -12.37 0.82
C GLU A 49 5.29 -11.65 0.87
N PHE A 50 4.51 -11.71 -0.21
CA PHE A 50 3.10 -11.32 -0.20
C PHE A 50 2.19 -12.54 -0.17
N ILE A 51 1.55 -12.74 0.97
CA ILE A 51 0.57 -13.80 1.21
C ILE A 51 -0.79 -13.26 0.79
N LYS A 52 -1.18 -13.55 -0.44
CA LYS A 52 -2.34 -12.96 -1.14
C LYS A 52 -3.66 -13.30 -0.46
N GLU A 53 -3.80 -14.53 0.03
CA GLU A 53 -4.97 -15.06 0.73
C GLU A 53 -5.25 -14.28 2.02
N GLU A 54 -4.20 -13.81 2.68
CA GLU A 54 -4.27 -13.02 3.90
C GLU A 54 -4.21 -11.51 3.66
N SER A 55 -3.99 -11.08 2.40
CA SER A 55 -3.69 -9.68 2.06
C SER A 55 -2.58 -9.11 2.95
N LYS A 56 -1.48 -9.86 3.12
CA LYS A 56 -0.41 -9.57 4.08
C LYS A 56 0.95 -9.60 3.42
N ILE A 57 1.73 -8.54 3.57
CA ILE A 57 3.15 -8.52 3.22
C ILE A 57 3.94 -8.86 4.48
N SER A 58 4.72 -9.92 4.44
CA SER A 58 5.57 -10.42 5.53
C SER A 58 6.99 -9.91 5.32
N PHE A 59 7.42 -8.95 6.15
CA PHE A 59 8.80 -8.46 6.22
C PHE A 59 9.59 -9.21 7.30
N PRO A 60 10.93 -9.14 7.33
CA PRO A 60 11.71 -9.81 8.37
C PRO A 60 11.34 -9.42 9.81
N ASP A 61 11.06 -8.14 10.05
CA ASP A 61 10.81 -7.54 11.36
C ASP A 61 9.31 -7.30 11.68
N CYS A 62 8.48 -7.18 10.64
CA CYS A 62 7.08 -6.83 10.77
C CYS A 62 6.18 -7.49 9.71
N SER A 63 4.88 -7.29 9.83
CA SER A 63 3.89 -7.61 8.80
C SER A 63 3.08 -6.36 8.47
N VAL A 64 2.79 -6.14 7.19
CA VAL A 64 1.89 -5.11 6.72
C VAL A 64 0.63 -5.77 6.19
N PHE A 65 -0.49 -5.52 6.86
CA PHE A 65 -1.81 -6.01 6.45
C PHE A 65 -2.53 -4.98 5.60
N LEU A 66 -3.17 -5.44 4.52
CA LEU A 66 -3.92 -4.62 3.59
C LEU A 66 -5.41 -4.91 3.73
N LYS A 67 -6.23 -3.85 3.78
CA LYS A 67 -7.69 -3.95 3.85
C LYS A 67 -8.36 -2.96 2.91
N PHE A 68 -9.20 -3.47 2.01
CA PHE A 68 -9.99 -2.68 1.08
C PHE A 68 -11.40 -2.43 1.65
N GLN A 69 -11.83 -1.17 1.67
CA GLN A 69 -13.16 -0.75 2.10
C GLN A 69 -13.66 0.38 1.19
N GLY A 70 -14.37 0.03 0.12
CA GLY A 70 -14.87 1.00 -0.86
C GLY A 70 -13.71 1.81 -1.48
N SER A 71 -13.71 3.12 -1.27
CA SER A 71 -12.66 4.04 -1.73
C SER A 71 -11.44 4.14 -0.82
N ILE A 72 -11.30 3.25 0.17
CA ILE A 72 -10.20 3.28 1.14
C ILE A 72 -9.39 1.98 1.07
N LEU A 73 -8.08 2.11 0.89
CA LEU A 73 -7.10 1.05 1.15
C LEU A 73 -6.37 1.37 2.46
N SER A 74 -6.56 0.54 3.47
CA SER A 74 -5.87 0.67 4.76
C SER A 74 -4.67 -0.26 4.80
N LEU A 75 -3.52 0.25 5.25
CA LEU A 75 -2.33 -0.52 5.53
C LEU A 75 -1.98 -0.39 7.01
N SER A 76 -1.76 -1.51 7.70
CA SER A 76 -1.40 -1.53 9.11
C SER A 76 -0.15 -2.36 9.36
N LYS A 77 0.81 -1.79 10.10
CA LYS A 77 2.05 -2.45 10.51
C LYS A 77 1.86 -3.15 11.85
N VAL A 78 2.27 -4.41 11.91
CA VAL A 78 2.30 -5.25 13.11
C VAL A 78 3.73 -5.77 13.31
N LEU A 79 4.31 -5.54 14.48
CA LEU A 79 5.67 -5.99 14.80
C LEU A 79 5.68 -7.49 15.08
N LYS A 80 6.64 -8.24 14.51
CA LYS A 80 6.75 -9.69 14.75
C LYS A 80 7.28 -10.03 16.14
N SER A 81 8.01 -9.10 16.77
CA SER A 81 8.60 -9.31 18.10
C SER A 81 7.57 -9.50 19.21
N ASN A 82 6.40 -8.86 19.10
CA ASN A 82 5.39 -8.85 20.15
C ASN A 82 3.93 -8.82 19.63
N ASN A 83 3.72 -8.95 18.32
CA ASN A 83 2.41 -8.87 17.65
C ASN A 83 1.61 -7.58 17.95
N GLN A 84 2.28 -6.49 18.34
CA GLN A 84 1.62 -5.20 18.55
C GLN A 84 1.44 -4.45 17.23
N VAL A 85 0.31 -3.75 17.12
CA VAL A 85 0.04 -2.81 16.02
C VAL A 85 0.86 -1.55 16.24
N ALA A 86 1.90 -1.34 15.42
CA ALA A 86 2.77 -0.15 15.51
C ALA A 86 2.12 1.09 14.89
N GLY A 87 1.18 0.91 13.97
CA GLY A 87 0.48 2.02 13.34
C GLY A 87 -0.14 1.65 12.00
N GLY A 88 -0.63 2.66 11.30
CA GLY A 88 -1.23 2.47 9.98
C GLY A 88 -1.36 3.76 9.19
N ILE A 89 -1.57 3.58 7.90
CA ILE A 89 -1.82 4.63 6.92
C ILE A 89 -2.99 4.21 6.03
N LYS A 90 -3.79 5.18 5.61
CA LYS A 90 -4.93 4.97 4.72
C LYS A 90 -4.70 5.72 3.42
N ILE A 91 -4.94 5.05 2.31
CA ILE A 91 -4.96 5.63 0.97
C ILE A 91 -6.43 5.80 0.59
N PHE A 92 -6.84 7.05 0.39
CA PHE A 92 -8.19 7.41 -0.05
C PHE A 92 -8.17 7.69 -1.53
N ASP A 93 -8.95 6.93 -2.29
CA ASP A 93 -9.23 7.25 -3.68
C ASP A 93 -10.31 8.34 -3.76
N THR A 94 -9.92 9.53 -4.21
CA THR A 94 -10.84 10.65 -4.45
C THR A 94 -11.48 10.62 -5.83
N GLY A 95 -11.11 9.64 -6.67
CA GLY A 95 -11.43 9.55 -8.09
C GLY A 95 -10.37 10.20 -8.97
N LEU A 96 -9.84 11.36 -8.58
CA LEU A 96 -8.83 12.11 -9.34
C LEU A 96 -7.41 11.93 -8.81
N ALA A 97 -7.27 11.64 -7.52
CA ALA A 97 -5.99 11.46 -6.85
C ALA A 97 -6.13 10.49 -5.67
N TYR A 98 -5.00 10.06 -5.14
CA TYR A 98 -4.89 9.24 -3.94
C TYR A 98 -4.33 10.08 -2.78
N GLN A 99 -5.12 10.20 -1.71
CA GLN A 99 -4.71 10.91 -0.50
C GLN A 99 -4.21 9.92 0.55
N LEU A 100 -2.98 10.12 1.02
CA LEU A 100 -2.37 9.33 2.08
C LEU A 100 -2.62 10.03 3.42
N LYS A 101 -3.25 9.34 4.38
CA LYS A 101 -3.59 9.90 5.69
C LYS A 101 -3.21 8.97 6.83
N THR A 102 -2.77 9.57 7.94
CA THR A 102 -2.64 8.91 9.24
C THR A 102 -3.55 9.62 10.24
N GLY A 103 -4.54 8.90 10.80
CA GLY A 103 -5.63 9.53 11.54
C GLY A 103 -6.36 10.58 10.68
N SER A 104 -6.42 11.83 11.15
CA SER A 104 -6.97 12.97 10.42
C SER A 104 -5.94 13.74 9.59
N LYS A 105 -4.64 13.44 9.73
CA LYS A 105 -3.54 14.18 9.08
C LYS A 105 -3.33 13.68 7.66
N LEU A 106 -3.34 14.61 6.69
CA LEU A 106 -2.84 14.37 5.32
C LEU A 106 -1.31 14.33 5.34
N ILE A 107 -0.76 13.24 4.81
CA ILE A 107 0.68 13.07 4.62
C ILE A 107 1.07 13.57 3.23
N GLU A 108 0.37 13.08 2.21
CA GLU A 108 0.68 13.38 0.81
C GLU A 108 -0.55 13.13 -0.09
N GLU A 109 -0.57 13.76 -1.27
CA GLU A 109 -1.53 13.48 -2.33
C GLU A 109 -0.75 13.16 -3.62
N VAL A 110 -1.09 12.05 -4.27
CA VAL A 110 -0.39 11.55 -5.47
C VAL A 110 -1.39 11.10 -6.53
N GLU A 111 -0.95 11.00 -7.78
CA GLU A 111 -1.85 10.75 -8.91
C GLU A 111 -2.01 9.26 -9.22
N THR A 112 -1.05 8.42 -8.80
CA THR A 112 -1.02 7.01 -9.19
C THR A 112 -0.97 6.04 -7.99
N ILE A 113 -1.50 4.84 -8.19
CA ILE A 113 -1.44 3.76 -7.19
C ILE A 113 -0.01 3.34 -6.85
N PRO A 114 0.91 3.15 -7.82
CA PRO A 114 2.30 2.85 -7.51
C PRO A 114 2.94 3.87 -6.57
N GLU A 115 2.79 5.17 -6.86
CA GLU A 115 3.32 6.22 -5.98
C GLU A 115 2.66 6.17 -4.60
N ALA A 116 1.34 5.97 -4.53
CA ALA A 116 0.63 5.92 -3.27
C ALA A 116 1.09 4.74 -2.38
N LEU A 117 1.31 3.57 -2.99
CA LEU A 117 1.79 2.38 -2.29
C LEU A 117 3.26 2.52 -1.88
N ASP A 118 4.11 3.08 -2.74
CA ASP A 118 5.53 3.33 -2.43
C ASP A 118 5.66 4.25 -1.21
N LYS A 119 4.97 5.39 -1.23
CA LYS A 119 4.96 6.33 -0.10
C LYS A 119 4.34 5.73 1.16
N ALA A 120 3.26 4.95 1.03
CA ALA A 120 2.65 4.29 2.18
C ALA A 120 3.58 3.25 2.82
N LEU A 121 4.24 2.41 2.03
CA LEU A 121 5.19 1.41 2.52
C LEU A 121 6.44 2.08 3.11
N SER A 122 6.98 3.11 2.45
CA SER A 122 8.10 3.90 2.97
C SER A 122 7.78 4.48 4.35
N TYR A 123 6.61 5.12 4.50
CA TYR A 123 6.15 5.65 5.77
C TYR A 123 6.02 4.56 6.86
N LEU A 124 5.41 3.42 6.54
CA LEU A 124 5.23 2.31 7.49
C LEU A 124 6.57 1.69 7.92
N LEU A 125 7.48 1.47 6.97
CA LEU A 125 8.71 0.72 7.21
C LEU A 125 9.81 1.58 7.82
N VAL A 126 9.88 2.87 7.47
CA VAL A 126 11.01 3.75 7.81
C VAL A 126 10.64 4.78 8.88
N GLU A 127 9.47 5.42 8.78
CA GLU A 127 9.09 6.52 9.68
C GLU A 127 8.37 6.04 10.94
N LEU A 128 7.52 5.02 10.81
CA LEU A 128 6.81 4.40 11.94
C LEU A 128 7.72 3.38 12.65
N LYS A 129 8.23 3.76 13.82
CA LYS A 129 9.03 2.91 14.71
C LYS A 129 8.16 1.94 15.51
#